data_AF-A0A0Q4QLU6-F1
#
_entry.id   AF-A0A0Q4QLU6-F1
#
_cell.length_a   1.000
_cell.length_b   1.000
_cell.length_c   1.000
_cell.angle_alpha   90.00
_cell.angle_beta   90.00
_cell.angle_gamma   90.00
#
_symmetry.space_group_name_H-M   'P 1'
#
loop_
_entity.id
_entity.type
_entity.pdbx_description
1 polymer ?
#
loop_
_entity_poly.entity_id
_entity_poly.type
_entity_poly.pdbx_seq_one_letter_code
_entity_poly.pdbx_strand_id
1 'polypeptide(L)'
;MKFGMQGTVIGWQDPWAQTASELYMRTGTGQIYPSQDPPPGRQAFMEQLKQLQADFYVHHVFPGLEGQQELLADMLAYGMELCLGNEYGNINGPWEEGTNRYDIPDDQIRLAAASGLLIGLLYDEPEHLQINAAQYRKDGWFPHWSSPAGEQEKVAALREALTAAVAKRDAHVRSIVSKVQVPSPSPGTSNVPLISEQVFPVLFHAQARGGMALCPKIMKESFQSLQLATALGAAKQYHRPLWLCADLWGPDAGEWPIRTPGFPGHSPEEFASALQMGYLMSPTHLFVENVDALMRFDGHSFQQTAFGDVWQQFRQEFVPAHPLSYSHMDASADIAFIHSDDSNYGQNERPFGSLAAAMPQESQSIFHVWHLLSHRTIPAHGSCMHIPSYTFPRHRLKAAIAEEQFPLWEGAQLPPAATATAANRDGTAAVHPLFFPLNNVLVYDEFAAEPQLAGAKLIIAAGSSLSSGTLRAMRRRAELAGAVVLVALWLLPEAWKQRCTFPGGGAWLPTADFLSDETAELARPFLGRPDCWVQRFGNKEVHFHKGDHGGFTLDFELNG
;
A
#
# COMPACT_ATOMS: atom_id res chain seq x y z
N MET A 1 0.31 3.39 -18.42
CA MET A 1 -0.36 3.15 -17.13
C MET A 1 -1.78 2.71 -17.42
N LYS A 2 -2.35 1.82 -16.59
CA LYS A 2 -3.74 1.37 -16.69
C LYS A 2 -4.52 1.78 -15.44
N PHE A 3 -5.83 1.98 -15.61
CA PHE A 3 -6.72 2.48 -14.58
C PHE A 3 -7.84 1.49 -14.32
N GLY A 4 -8.12 1.19 -13.05
CA GLY A 4 -9.07 0.13 -12.72
C GLY A 4 -10.07 0.50 -11.64
N MET A 5 -11.02 -0.40 -11.44
CA MET A 5 -12.03 -0.35 -10.38
C MET A 5 -12.07 -1.68 -9.63
N GLN A 6 -12.13 -1.62 -8.30
CA GLN A 6 -12.47 -2.78 -7.49
C GLN A 6 -13.99 -2.87 -7.27
N GLY A 7 -14.48 -4.10 -7.23
CA GLY A 7 -15.90 -4.41 -7.12
C GLY A 7 -16.61 -3.90 -5.86
N THR A 8 -17.94 -3.99 -5.89
CA THR A 8 -18.83 -3.62 -4.78
C THR A 8 -18.61 -4.51 -3.57
N VAL A 9 -18.65 -3.93 -2.36
CA VAL A 9 -18.62 -4.69 -1.08
C VAL A 9 -19.82 -4.42 -0.19
N ILE A 10 -20.49 -3.28 -0.35
CA ILE A 10 -21.63 -2.85 0.47
C ILE A 10 -22.79 -2.32 -0.38
N GLY A 11 -22.48 -1.58 -1.44
CA GLY A 11 -23.45 -0.79 -2.19
C GLY A 11 -24.59 -1.63 -2.73
N TRP A 12 -24.29 -2.63 -3.55
CA TRP A 12 -25.27 -3.55 -4.12
C TRP A 12 -24.77 -4.99 -4.06
N GLN A 13 -25.66 -5.94 -4.37
CA GLN A 13 -25.29 -7.33 -4.59
C GLN A 13 -24.34 -7.43 -5.78
N ASP A 14 -23.31 -8.28 -5.70
CA ASP A 14 -22.41 -8.47 -6.83
C ASP A 14 -23.21 -8.83 -8.11
N PRO A 15 -22.96 -8.19 -9.27
CA PRO A 15 -23.79 -8.39 -10.46
C PRO A 15 -23.81 -9.83 -11.00
N TRP A 16 -22.79 -10.62 -10.67
CA TRP A 16 -22.65 -12.01 -11.11
C TRP A 16 -23.10 -13.00 -10.04
N ALA A 17 -22.71 -12.81 -8.77
CA ALA A 17 -23.11 -13.68 -7.67
C ALA A 17 -24.54 -13.40 -7.15
N GLN A 18 -25.08 -12.20 -7.39
CA GLN A 18 -26.42 -11.78 -7.00
C GLN A 18 -26.71 -12.06 -5.51
N THR A 19 -27.83 -12.71 -5.18
CA THR A 19 -28.22 -13.02 -3.80
C THR A 19 -27.22 -13.91 -3.07
N ALA A 20 -26.38 -14.68 -3.77
CA ALA A 20 -25.32 -15.45 -3.11
C ALA A 20 -24.31 -14.55 -2.40
N SER A 21 -24.08 -13.33 -2.92
CA SER A 21 -23.18 -12.36 -2.28
C SER A 21 -23.61 -11.92 -0.88
N GLU A 22 -24.90 -12.07 -0.54
CA GLU A 22 -25.44 -11.73 0.79
C GLU A 22 -25.13 -12.79 1.85
N LEU A 23 -24.64 -13.96 1.45
CA LEU A 23 -24.26 -15.04 2.36
C LEU A 23 -22.85 -14.86 2.93
N TYR A 24 -22.08 -13.90 2.38
CA TYR A 24 -20.69 -13.69 2.71
C TYR A 24 -20.49 -12.40 3.49
N MET A 25 -19.54 -12.41 4.42
CA MET A 25 -18.97 -11.17 4.94
C MET A 25 -18.12 -10.56 3.83
N ARG A 26 -18.59 -9.44 3.28
CA ARG A 26 -17.95 -8.74 2.15
C ARG A 26 -16.92 -7.69 2.56
N THR A 27 -16.73 -7.50 3.86
CA THR A 27 -15.74 -6.56 4.39
C THR A 27 -15.05 -7.17 5.61
N GLY A 28 -13.85 -6.69 5.90
CA GLY A 28 -13.07 -7.09 7.07
C GLY A 28 -13.65 -6.73 8.44
N THR A 29 -14.87 -6.18 8.53
CA THR A 29 -15.51 -5.78 9.79
C THR A 29 -16.01 -6.96 10.64
N GLY A 30 -16.09 -8.16 10.05
CA GLY A 30 -16.64 -9.35 10.70
C GLY A 30 -18.17 -9.34 10.79
N GLN A 31 -18.85 -8.53 9.98
CA GLN A 31 -20.31 -8.45 9.89
C GLN A 31 -20.78 -8.67 8.45
N ILE A 32 -21.98 -9.22 8.29
CA ILE A 32 -22.67 -9.26 7.00
C ILE A 32 -23.48 -7.97 6.87
N TYR A 33 -23.08 -7.08 5.97
CA TYR A 33 -23.87 -5.90 5.62
C TYR A 33 -24.88 -6.23 4.52
N PRO A 34 -26.17 -5.95 4.71
CA PRO A 34 -27.12 -6.01 3.62
C PRO A 34 -26.74 -4.99 2.54
N SER A 35 -27.09 -5.30 1.30
CA SER A 35 -26.92 -4.34 0.19
C SER A 35 -27.78 -3.10 0.43
N GLN A 36 -27.20 -1.92 0.21
CA GLN A 36 -27.85 -0.63 0.49
C GLN A 36 -28.62 -0.06 -0.70
N ASP A 37 -28.28 -0.51 -1.90
CA ASP A 37 -28.85 -0.13 -3.18
C ASP A 37 -29.50 -1.38 -3.84
N PRO A 38 -30.52 -1.21 -4.70
CA PRO A 38 -31.00 -2.29 -5.56
C PRO A 38 -29.88 -2.94 -6.40
N PRO A 39 -30.01 -4.23 -6.76
CA PRO A 39 -28.99 -4.91 -7.56
C PRO A 39 -29.02 -4.45 -9.03
N PRO A 40 -27.89 -4.02 -9.61
CA PRO A 40 -27.79 -3.74 -11.03
C PRO A 40 -27.69 -5.04 -11.85
N GLY A 41 -28.13 -4.99 -13.11
CA GLY A 41 -27.86 -6.05 -14.07
C GLY A 41 -26.41 -6.04 -14.55
N ARG A 42 -25.86 -7.21 -14.93
CA ARG A 42 -24.48 -7.38 -15.45
C ARG A 42 -24.14 -6.40 -16.57
N GLN A 43 -25.03 -6.29 -17.56
CA GLN A 43 -24.84 -5.39 -18.69
C GLN A 43 -24.74 -3.93 -18.24
N ALA A 44 -25.67 -3.46 -17.40
CA ALA A 44 -25.66 -2.10 -16.91
C ALA A 44 -24.38 -1.79 -16.12
N PHE A 45 -23.90 -2.74 -15.31
CA PHE A 45 -22.64 -2.58 -14.59
C PHE A 45 -21.42 -2.52 -15.51
N MET A 46 -21.35 -3.39 -16.52
CA MET A 46 -20.26 -3.37 -17.50
C MET A 46 -20.23 -2.09 -18.33
N GLU A 47 -21.40 -1.60 -18.76
CA GLU A 47 -21.55 -0.31 -19.43
C GLU A 47 -21.07 0.83 -18.52
N GLN A 48 -21.38 0.77 -17.22
CA GLN A 48 -20.93 1.76 -16.26
C GLN A 48 -19.41 1.75 -16.05
N LEU A 49 -18.77 0.57 -15.96
CA LEU A 49 -17.30 0.48 -15.88
C LEU A 49 -16.62 1.09 -17.11
N LYS A 50 -17.22 0.93 -18.31
CA LYS A 50 -16.73 1.59 -19.53
C LYS A 50 -16.94 3.11 -19.50
N GLN A 51 -18.06 3.60 -18.97
CA GLN A 51 -18.29 5.04 -18.77
C GLN A 51 -17.27 5.66 -17.80
N LEU A 52 -16.87 4.92 -16.77
CA LEU A 52 -15.78 5.32 -15.86
C LEU A 52 -14.38 5.20 -16.49
N GLN A 53 -14.26 4.78 -17.75
CA GLN A 53 -12.99 4.58 -18.46
C GLN A 53 -12.03 3.64 -17.70
N ALA A 54 -12.58 2.58 -17.11
CA ALA A 54 -11.80 1.51 -16.52
C ALA A 54 -11.17 0.65 -17.63
N ASP A 55 -9.86 0.46 -17.53
CA ASP A 55 -9.07 -0.45 -18.36
C ASP A 55 -9.13 -1.89 -17.81
N PHE A 56 -9.25 -2.04 -16.48
CA PHE A 56 -9.33 -3.32 -15.80
C PHE A 56 -10.31 -3.31 -14.61
N TYR A 57 -10.72 -4.51 -14.21
CA TYR A 57 -11.58 -4.73 -13.05
C TYR A 57 -10.87 -5.64 -12.03
N VAL A 58 -10.91 -5.27 -10.75
CA VAL A 58 -10.48 -6.12 -9.63
C VAL A 58 -11.72 -6.78 -9.04
N HIS A 59 -11.83 -8.10 -9.22
CA HIS A 59 -12.94 -8.89 -8.69
C HIS A 59 -12.46 -9.77 -7.55
N HIS A 60 -13.01 -9.58 -6.35
CA HIS A 60 -12.78 -10.48 -5.24
C HIS A 60 -13.59 -11.76 -5.44
N VAL A 61 -12.88 -12.88 -5.57
CA VAL A 61 -13.49 -14.17 -5.89
C VAL A 61 -14.24 -14.69 -4.68
N PHE A 62 -15.53 -15.00 -4.85
CA PHE A 62 -16.33 -15.67 -3.84
C PHE A 62 -15.83 -17.11 -3.60
N PRO A 63 -15.76 -17.58 -2.34
CA PRO A 63 -15.34 -18.95 -2.03
C PRO A 63 -16.09 -20.06 -2.76
N GLY A 64 -17.40 -19.88 -2.96
CA GLY A 64 -18.27 -20.81 -3.68
C GLY A 64 -18.20 -20.66 -5.20
N LEU A 65 -17.40 -19.73 -5.72
CA LEU A 65 -17.21 -19.42 -7.14
C LEU A 65 -18.49 -18.95 -7.85
N GLU A 66 -19.44 -18.41 -7.11
CA GLU A 66 -20.71 -17.92 -7.64
C GLU A 66 -20.49 -16.81 -8.67
N GLY A 67 -21.07 -16.97 -9.86
CA GLY A 67 -20.98 -15.98 -10.94
C GLY A 67 -19.64 -15.92 -11.67
N GLN A 68 -18.65 -16.73 -11.31
CA GLN A 68 -17.29 -16.64 -11.85
C GLN A 68 -17.23 -16.91 -13.37
N GLN A 69 -18.05 -17.81 -13.90
CA GLN A 69 -18.07 -18.11 -15.34
C GLN A 69 -18.72 -16.97 -16.14
N GLU A 70 -19.83 -16.42 -15.62
CA GLU A 70 -20.54 -15.30 -16.18
C GLU A 70 -19.68 -14.03 -16.19
N LEU A 71 -18.92 -13.80 -15.11
CA LEU A 71 -17.91 -12.75 -15.03
C LEU A 71 -16.91 -12.86 -16.17
N LEU A 72 -16.29 -14.03 -16.33
CA LEU A 72 -15.28 -14.24 -17.38
C LEU A 72 -15.86 -14.07 -18.79
N ALA A 73 -17.10 -14.52 -19.01
CA ALA A 73 -17.79 -14.33 -20.28
C ALA A 73 -18.03 -12.84 -20.57
N ASP A 74 -18.43 -12.06 -19.57
CA ASP A 74 -18.65 -10.61 -19.73
C ASP A 74 -17.32 -9.86 -19.90
N MET A 75 -16.28 -10.19 -19.13
CA MET A 75 -14.94 -9.61 -19.30
C MET A 75 -14.44 -9.82 -20.74
N LEU A 76 -14.62 -11.03 -21.28
CA LEU A 76 -14.29 -11.36 -22.67
C LEU A 76 -15.14 -10.56 -23.66
N ALA A 77 -16.45 -10.49 -23.47
CA ALA A 77 -17.36 -9.77 -24.36
C ALA A 77 -17.08 -8.27 -24.43
N TYR A 78 -16.67 -7.67 -23.30
CA TYR A 78 -16.38 -6.24 -23.19
C TYR A 78 -14.89 -5.90 -23.37
N GLY A 79 -14.02 -6.92 -23.55
CA GLY A 79 -12.57 -6.74 -23.62
C GLY A 79 -12.01 -5.99 -22.40
N MET A 80 -12.47 -6.35 -21.21
CA MET A 80 -12.04 -5.74 -19.94
C MET A 80 -10.99 -6.65 -19.30
N GLU A 81 -9.84 -6.09 -18.92
CA GLU A 81 -8.82 -6.86 -18.20
C GLU A 81 -9.28 -7.20 -16.78
N LEU A 82 -8.81 -8.31 -16.25
CA LEU A 82 -9.29 -8.86 -14.98
C LEU A 82 -8.13 -9.13 -14.02
N CYS A 83 -8.23 -8.58 -12.82
CA CYS A 83 -7.45 -9.01 -11.67
C CYS A 83 -8.38 -9.78 -10.72
N LEU A 84 -7.96 -10.98 -10.30
CA LEU A 84 -8.72 -11.76 -9.32
C LEU A 84 -8.14 -11.48 -7.92
N GLY A 85 -8.94 -10.90 -7.05
CA GLY A 85 -8.62 -10.66 -5.64
C GLY A 85 -9.15 -11.77 -4.74
N ASN A 86 -8.61 -11.88 -3.53
CA ASN A 86 -8.92 -12.95 -2.59
C ASN A 86 -9.58 -12.49 -1.27
N GLU A 87 -10.01 -11.23 -1.15
CA GLU A 87 -10.55 -10.65 0.09
C GLU A 87 -11.70 -11.50 0.67
N TYR A 88 -12.72 -11.81 -0.14
CA TYR A 88 -13.87 -12.62 0.30
C TYR A 88 -13.46 -14.00 0.82
N GLY A 89 -12.45 -14.62 0.21
CA GLY A 89 -11.91 -15.88 0.70
C GLY A 89 -11.06 -15.73 1.97
N ASN A 90 -10.26 -14.67 2.11
CA ASN A 90 -9.53 -14.41 3.35
C ASN A 90 -10.49 -14.23 4.53
N ILE A 91 -11.64 -13.59 4.29
CA ILE A 91 -12.65 -13.34 5.32
C ILE A 91 -13.44 -14.61 5.66
N ASN A 92 -13.89 -15.36 4.66
CA ASN A 92 -14.90 -16.41 4.83
C ASN A 92 -14.33 -17.85 4.74
N GLY A 93 -13.08 -18.01 4.32
CA GLY A 93 -12.48 -19.30 3.99
C GLY A 93 -12.99 -19.86 2.66
N PRO A 94 -12.60 -21.10 2.27
CA PRO A 94 -11.74 -22.00 3.03
C PRO A 94 -10.29 -21.53 3.07
N TRP A 95 -9.64 -21.59 4.22
CA TRP A 95 -8.24 -21.16 4.32
C TRP A 95 -7.27 -22.30 3.99
N GLU A 96 -6.14 -21.94 3.39
CA GLU A 96 -4.98 -22.81 3.24
C GLU A 96 -4.53 -23.32 4.61
N GLU A 97 -4.24 -24.62 4.69
CA GLU A 97 -3.94 -25.31 5.94
C GLU A 97 -2.79 -24.61 6.70
N GLY A 98 -3.03 -24.33 7.99
CA GLY A 98 -2.06 -23.65 8.86
C GLY A 98 -1.95 -22.13 8.67
N THR A 99 -2.78 -21.52 7.82
CA THR A 99 -2.78 -20.07 7.56
C THR A 99 -4.20 -19.47 7.67
N ASN A 100 -4.31 -18.14 7.54
CA ASN A 100 -5.57 -17.43 7.34
C ASN A 100 -5.77 -16.99 5.88
N ARG A 101 -5.00 -17.56 4.94
CA ARG A 101 -4.99 -17.17 3.53
C ARG A 101 -5.95 -18.00 2.71
N TYR A 102 -6.68 -17.37 1.79
CA TYR A 102 -7.36 -18.07 0.71
C TYR A 102 -6.52 -18.00 -0.57
N ASP A 103 -6.28 -19.17 -1.16
CA ASP A 103 -5.69 -19.28 -2.49
C ASP A 103 -6.81 -19.55 -3.50
N ILE A 104 -6.92 -18.67 -4.51
CA ILE A 104 -7.85 -18.90 -5.63
C ILE A 104 -7.53 -20.27 -6.26
N PRO A 105 -8.55 -21.13 -6.50
CA PRO A 105 -8.34 -22.46 -7.05
C PRO A 105 -7.60 -22.47 -8.39
N ASP A 106 -6.72 -23.46 -8.56
CA ASP A 106 -5.87 -23.60 -9.75
C ASP A 106 -6.65 -23.65 -11.08
N ASP A 107 -7.82 -24.29 -11.09
CA ASP A 107 -8.70 -24.39 -12.26
C ASP A 107 -9.29 -23.03 -12.63
N GLN A 108 -9.63 -22.20 -11.65
CA GLN A 108 -10.12 -20.84 -11.88
C GLN A 108 -9.01 -19.92 -12.39
N ILE A 109 -7.78 -20.06 -11.87
CA ILE A 109 -6.61 -19.37 -12.41
C ILE A 109 -6.38 -19.77 -13.86
N ARG A 110 -6.46 -21.06 -14.20
CA ARG A 110 -6.31 -21.53 -15.61
C ARG A 110 -7.39 -20.98 -16.51
N LEU A 111 -8.65 -21.00 -16.05
CA LEU A 111 -9.79 -20.53 -16.82
C LEU A 111 -9.66 -19.03 -17.12
N ALA A 112 -9.34 -18.22 -16.10
CA ALA A 112 -9.09 -16.80 -16.28
C ALA A 112 -7.87 -16.53 -17.16
N ALA A 113 -6.75 -17.25 -16.98
CA ALA A 113 -5.58 -17.12 -17.84
C ALA A 113 -5.87 -17.48 -19.31
N ALA A 114 -6.71 -18.49 -19.55
CA ALA A 114 -7.08 -18.94 -20.90
C ALA A 114 -7.88 -17.90 -21.68
N SER A 115 -8.57 -16.99 -20.98
CA SER A 115 -9.26 -15.85 -21.60
C SER A 115 -8.29 -14.84 -22.24
N GLY A 116 -7.02 -14.83 -21.82
CA GLY A 116 -6.05 -13.81 -22.21
C GLY A 116 -6.27 -12.44 -21.54
N LEU A 117 -7.20 -12.32 -20.59
CA LEU A 117 -7.52 -11.07 -19.89
C LEU A 117 -7.01 -10.99 -18.45
N LEU A 118 -6.52 -12.11 -17.89
CA LEU A 118 -5.98 -12.13 -16.53
C LEU A 118 -4.67 -11.33 -16.44
N ILE A 119 -4.65 -10.29 -15.60
CA ILE A 119 -3.50 -9.39 -15.43
C ILE A 119 -2.83 -9.49 -14.05
N GLY A 120 -3.42 -10.21 -13.10
CA GLY A 120 -2.83 -10.41 -11.78
C GLY A 120 -3.73 -11.18 -10.83
N LEU A 121 -3.13 -11.73 -9.78
CA LEU A 121 -3.83 -12.28 -8.61
C LEU A 121 -3.51 -11.42 -7.40
N LEU A 122 -4.51 -10.70 -6.90
CA LEU A 122 -4.36 -9.80 -5.77
C LEU A 122 -4.61 -10.56 -4.46
N TYR A 123 -3.63 -10.45 -3.57
CA TYR A 123 -3.76 -10.80 -2.17
C TYR A 123 -4.04 -9.51 -1.41
N ASP A 124 -5.22 -9.47 -0.79
CA ASP A 124 -5.68 -8.31 -0.02
C ASP A 124 -5.07 -8.31 1.38
N GLU A 125 -4.42 -7.19 1.72
CA GLU A 125 -3.75 -6.88 3.00
C GLU A 125 -2.87 -8.02 3.56
N PRO A 126 -2.02 -8.70 2.77
CA PRO A 126 -1.33 -9.90 3.23
C PRO A 126 -0.30 -9.62 4.33
N GLU A 127 0.22 -8.40 4.43
CA GLU A 127 1.04 -7.94 5.55
C GLU A 127 0.21 -7.71 6.82
N HIS A 128 -0.98 -7.13 6.68
CA HIS A 128 -1.91 -6.95 7.78
C HIS A 128 -2.33 -8.31 8.34
N LEU A 129 -2.73 -9.24 7.47
CA LEU A 129 -3.13 -10.59 7.83
C LEU A 129 -1.97 -11.47 8.29
N GLN A 130 -0.72 -11.12 7.95
CA GLN A 130 0.46 -11.77 8.53
C GLN A 130 0.63 -11.35 10.00
N ILE A 131 0.57 -10.05 10.29
CA ILE A 131 0.89 -9.51 11.62
C ILE A 131 -0.29 -9.63 12.59
N ASN A 132 -1.50 -9.36 12.09
CA ASN A 132 -2.77 -9.48 12.81
C ASN A 132 -3.47 -10.78 12.38
N ALA A 133 -2.82 -11.92 12.61
CA ALA A 133 -3.25 -13.22 12.10
C ALA A 133 -4.68 -13.66 12.48
N ALA A 134 -5.22 -13.12 13.58
CA ALA A 134 -6.59 -13.37 14.04
C ALA A 134 -7.62 -12.31 13.56
N GLN A 135 -7.25 -11.47 12.59
CA GLN A 135 -8.09 -10.37 12.11
C GLN A 135 -9.41 -10.87 11.53
N TYR A 136 -9.39 -11.90 10.66
CA TYR A 136 -10.61 -12.49 10.10
C TYR A 136 -10.91 -13.87 10.67
N ARG A 137 -9.93 -14.78 10.61
CA ARG A 137 -10.06 -16.14 11.14
C ARG A 137 -10.03 -16.13 12.67
N LYS A 138 -11.15 -16.46 13.32
CA LYS A 138 -11.34 -16.35 14.79
C LYS A 138 -11.11 -17.64 15.58
N ASP A 139 -10.91 -18.77 14.92
CA ASP A 139 -10.68 -20.08 15.55
C ASP A 139 -9.21 -20.32 15.97
N GLY A 140 -8.30 -19.38 15.71
CA GLY A 140 -6.91 -19.46 16.16
C GLY A 140 -6.04 -18.31 15.65
N TRP A 141 -4.72 -18.51 15.74
CA TRP A 141 -3.71 -17.54 15.32
C TRP A 141 -2.90 -18.13 14.15
N PHE A 142 -3.25 -17.74 12.93
CA PHE A 142 -2.72 -18.34 11.71
C PHE A 142 -2.16 -17.28 10.76
N PRO A 143 -0.87 -16.93 10.86
CA PRO A 143 -0.25 -15.96 9.97
C PRO A 143 -0.41 -16.33 8.49
N HIS A 144 -0.52 -15.32 7.64
CA HIS A 144 -0.96 -15.45 6.25
C HIS A 144 -0.07 -16.30 5.33
N TRP A 145 1.25 -16.15 5.44
CA TRP A 145 2.19 -16.86 4.57
C TRP A 145 2.87 -18.04 5.26
N SER A 146 3.34 -17.79 6.48
CA SER A 146 4.03 -18.79 7.28
C SER A 146 3.93 -18.42 8.74
N SER A 147 3.67 -19.42 9.58
CA SER A 147 4.05 -19.39 10.98
C SER A 147 5.29 -20.27 11.13
N PRO A 148 6.34 -19.85 11.84
CA PRO A 148 7.30 -20.82 12.30
C PRO A 148 6.66 -21.80 13.29
N ALA A 149 7.16 -23.01 13.29
CA ALA A 149 6.93 -23.99 14.35
C ALA A 149 8.19 -24.01 15.23
N GLY A 150 8.22 -23.20 16.29
CA GLY A 150 9.33 -23.21 17.25
C GLY A 150 9.30 -22.07 18.25
N GLU A 151 9.64 -22.36 19.51
CA GLU A 151 9.93 -21.34 20.51
C GLU A 151 11.26 -20.64 20.15
N GLN A 152 11.30 -19.30 20.21
CA GLN A 152 12.50 -18.45 20.08
C GLN A 152 13.14 -18.35 18.68
N GLU A 153 12.35 -18.30 17.60
CA GLU A 153 12.91 -17.97 16.29
C GLU A 153 13.38 -16.51 16.20
N LYS A 154 14.56 -16.32 15.59
CA LYS A 154 15.10 -14.98 15.30
C LYS A 154 14.29 -14.33 14.18
N VAL A 155 14.07 -13.02 14.26
CA VAL A 155 13.34 -12.22 13.24
C VAL A 155 13.84 -12.46 11.81
N ALA A 156 15.14 -12.67 11.62
CA ALA A 156 15.68 -13.01 10.31
C ALA A 156 15.14 -14.35 9.75
N ALA A 157 14.98 -15.38 10.59
CA ALA A 157 14.44 -16.67 10.16
C ALA A 157 12.95 -16.55 9.76
N LEU A 158 12.19 -15.77 10.53
CA LEU A 158 10.80 -15.42 10.22
C LEU A 158 10.67 -14.74 8.85
N ARG A 159 11.51 -13.74 8.60
CA ARG A 159 11.57 -13.04 7.31
C ARG A 159 11.86 -13.97 6.15
N GLU A 160 12.84 -14.87 6.30
CA GLU A 160 13.20 -15.84 5.27
C GLU A 160 12.08 -16.87 5.04
N ALA A 161 11.41 -17.34 6.10
CA ALA A 161 10.27 -18.25 5.99
C ALA A 161 9.10 -17.62 5.22
N LEU A 162 8.75 -16.37 5.52
CA LEU A 162 7.72 -15.63 4.78
C LEU A 162 8.12 -15.46 3.32
N THR A 163 9.35 -15.01 3.07
CA THR A 163 9.87 -14.80 1.71
C THR A 163 9.81 -16.09 0.89
N ALA A 164 10.21 -17.22 1.48
CA ALA A 164 10.17 -18.52 0.83
C ALA A 164 8.73 -19.01 0.56
N ALA A 165 7.79 -18.77 1.48
CA ALA A 165 6.39 -19.13 1.30
C ALA A 165 5.75 -18.33 0.14
N VAL A 166 6.00 -17.02 0.09
CA VAL A 166 5.59 -16.15 -1.03
C VAL A 166 6.18 -16.66 -2.35
N ALA A 167 7.50 -16.93 -2.37
CA ALA A 167 8.18 -17.42 -3.58
C ALA A 167 7.65 -18.76 -4.06
N LYS A 168 7.29 -19.66 -3.15
CA LYS A 168 6.65 -20.94 -3.48
C LYS A 168 5.31 -20.72 -4.18
N ARG A 169 4.45 -19.83 -3.65
CA ARG A 169 3.13 -19.55 -4.25
C ARG A 169 3.28 -18.85 -5.60
N ASP A 170 4.18 -17.89 -5.71
CA ASP A 170 4.47 -17.17 -6.96
C ASP A 170 5.00 -18.12 -8.05
N ALA A 171 5.90 -19.04 -7.71
CA ALA A 171 6.36 -20.08 -8.63
C ALA A 171 5.24 -21.06 -9.04
N HIS A 172 4.35 -21.42 -8.11
CA HIS A 172 3.19 -22.27 -8.38
C HIS A 172 2.24 -21.62 -9.40
N VAL A 173 1.85 -20.37 -9.18
CA VAL A 173 0.98 -19.63 -10.11
C VAL A 173 1.62 -19.46 -11.48
N ARG A 174 2.90 -19.12 -11.56
CA ARG A 174 3.63 -19.08 -12.85
C ARG A 174 3.64 -20.44 -13.56
N SER A 175 3.76 -21.55 -12.83
CA SER A 175 3.69 -22.91 -13.38
C SER A 175 2.30 -23.26 -13.92
N ILE A 176 1.24 -22.72 -13.33
CA ILE A 176 -0.13 -22.87 -13.84
C ILE A 176 -0.28 -22.09 -15.14
N VAL A 177 0.01 -20.79 -15.11
CA VAL A 177 -0.24 -19.86 -16.22
C VAL A 177 0.60 -20.22 -17.45
N SER A 178 1.86 -20.63 -17.27
CA SER A 178 2.75 -21.04 -18.38
C SER A 178 2.29 -22.27 -19.16
N LYS A 179 1.38 -23.07 -18.60
CA LYS A 179 0.81 -24.26 -19.26
C LYS A 179 -0.46 -23.97 -20.05
N VAL A 180 -0.99 -22.74 -19.96
CA VAL A 180 -2.22 -22.35 -20.63
C VAL A 180 -1.90 -21.85 -22.04
N GLN A 181 -2.56 -22.43 -23.03
CA GLN A 181 -2.51 -21.92 -24.40
C GLN A 181 -3.47 -20.74 -24.54
N VAL A 182 -2.94 -19.57 -24.88
CA VAL A 182 -3.75 -18.37 -25.11
C VAL A 182 -3.96 -18.19 -26.62
N PRO A 183 -5.22 -18.17 -27.13
CA PRO A 183 -5.50 -18.07 -28.56
C PRO A 183 -4.96 -16.79 -29.23
N SER A 184 -4.82 -15.71 -28.48
CA SER A 184 -4.14 -14.47 -28.87
C SER A 184 -3.66 -13.76 -27.61
N PRO A 185 -2.37 -13.88 -27.25
CA PRO A 185 -1.85 -13.17 -26.09
C PRO A 185 -1.89 -11.66 -26.37
N SER A 186 -2.65 -10.90 -25.57
CA SER A 186 -2.50 -9.45 -25.53
C SER A 186 -1.06 -9.09 -25.12
N PRO A 187 -0.46 -8.02 -25.67
CA PRO A 187 0.87 -7.58 -25.25
C PRO A 187 0.90 -7.36 -23.73
N GLY A 188 1.64 -8.19 -22.99
CA GLY A 188 1.77 -8.12 -21.53
C GLY A 188 1.17 -9.29 -20.74
N THR A 189 0.41 -10.20 -21.36
CA THR A 189 -0.21 -11.35 -20.65
C THR A 189 0.77 -12.48 -20.30
N SER A 190 2.04 -12.36 -20.68
CA SER A 190 3.05 -13.40 -20.44
C SER A 190 3.49 -13.54 -18.99
N ASN A 191 3.08 -12.62 -18.10
CA ASN A 191 3.41 -12.67 -16.69
C ASN A 191 2.22 -12.19 -15.85
N VAL A 192 1.54 -13.11 -15.18
CA VAL A 192 0.47 -12.82 -14.21
C VAL A 192 1.12 -12.74 -12.83
N PRO A 193 1.40 -11.54 -12.29
CA PRO A 193 2.02 -11.42 -10.98
C PRO A 193 1.04 -11.78 -9.87
N LEU A 194 1.59 -12.25 -8.75
CA LEU A 194 0.95 -12.06 -7.46
C LEU A 194 1.09 -10.59 -7.06
N ILE A 195 0.02 -9.96 -6.60
CA ILE A 195 -0.01 -8.57 -6.18
C ILE A 195 -0.26 -8.54 -4.68
N SER A 196 0.54 -7.77 -3.95
CA SER A 196 0.34 -7.54 -2.53
C SER A 196 -0.27 -6.17 -2.33
N GLU A 197 -1.54 -6.13 -1.97
CA GLU A 197 -2.23 -4.89 -1.63
C GLU A 197 -2.02 -4.57 -0.15
N GLN A 198 -1.28 -3.51 0.17
CA GLN A 198 -0.79 -3.27 1.53
C GLN A 198 -1.35 -2.00 2.17
N VAL A 199 -1.82 -2.14 3.41
CA VAL A 199 -2.26 -1.08 4.32
C VAL A 199 -1.07 -0.46 5.05
N PHE A 200 -0.17 -1.32 5.56
CA PHE A 200 0.93 -0.89 6.42
C PHE A 200 2.25 -0.83 5.67
N PRO A 201 3.13 0.13 6.02
CA PRO A 201 4.41 0.28 5.33
C PRO A 201 5.49 -0.68 5.86
N VAL A 202 5.17 -1.98 5.85
CA VAL A 202 6.00 -3.09 6.32
C VAL A 202 5.84 -4.28 5.38
N LEU A 203 6.80 -5.21 5.37
CA LEU A 203 6.76 -6.41 4.52
C LEU A 203 6.84 -6.18 3.00
N PHE A 204 6.91 -4.94 2.51
CA PHE A 204 7.13 -4.61 1.09
C PHE A 204 8.34 -5.35 0.51
N HIS A 205 9.50 -5.26 1.16
CA HIS A 205 10.74 -5.86 0.64
C HIS A 205 10.70 -7.39 0.73
N ALA A 206 10.21 -7.94 1.85
CA ALA A 206 10.10 -9.39 2.00
C ALA A 206 9.19 -10.02 0.92
N GLN A 207 8.06 -9.38 0.62
CA GLN A 207 7.12 -9.86 -0.39
C GLN A 207 7.59 -9.60 -1.83
N ALA A 208 8.22 -8.45 -2.11
CA ALA A 208 8.85 -8.17 -3.40
C ALA A 208 9.99 -9.15 -3.71
N ARG A 209 10.83 -9.44 -2.71
CA ARG A 209 11.88 -10.46 -2.82
C ARG A 209 11.28 -11.84 -3.08
N GLY A 210 10.17 -12.16 -2.41
CA GLY A 210 9.41 -13.38 -2.63
C GLY A 210 8.85 -13.51 -4.05
N GLY A 211 8.47 -12.42 -4.72
CA GLY A 211 7.83 -12.56 -6.02
C GLY A 211 6.85 -11.47 -6.41
N MET A 212 6.23 -10.85 -5.40
CA MET A 212 5.01 -10.09 -5.59
C MET A 212 5.27 -8.74 -6.24
N ALA A 213 4.34 -8.31 -7.09
CA ALA A 213 4.13 -6.91 -7.38
C ALA A 213 3.62 -6.21 -6.11
N LEU A 214 3.98 -4.95 -5.94
CA LEU A 214 3.63 -4.17 -4.75
C LEU A 214 2.45 -3.26 -5.06
N CYS A 215 1.50 -3.15 -4.14
CA CYS A 215 0.34 -2.31 -4.27
C CYS A 215 0.03 -1.60 -2.94
N PRO A 216 0.80 -0.57 -2.54
CA PRO A 216 0.42 0.23 -1.37
C PRO A 216 -0.96 0.85 -1.58
N LYS A 217 -1.79 0.81 -0.54
CA LYS A 217 -3.03 1.55 -0.44
C LYS A 217 -2.70 3.00 -0.07
N ILE A 218 -2.87 3.92 -1.01
CA ILE A 218 -2.79 5.37 -0.73
C ILE A 218 -4.10 5.83 -0.09
N MET A 219 -4.07 6.96 0.62
CA MET A 219 -5.16 7.44 1.48
C MET A 219 -5.45 6.59 2.72
N LYS A 220 -4.97 5.34 2.78
CA LYS A 220 -5.08 4.54 4.00
C LYS A 220 -4.33 5.16 5.18
N GLU A 221 -4.51 4.69 6.42
CA GLU A 221 -3.95 5.23 7.67
C GLU A 221 -2.41 5.17 7.81
N SER A 222 -1.67 5.45 6.74
CA SER A 222 -0.22 5.43 6.58
C SER A 222 0.30 6.83 6.27
N PHE A 223 1.56 7.10 6.62
CA PHE A 223 2.20 8.35 6.21
C PHE A 223 2.61 8.24 4.73
N GLN A 224 1.90 8.95 3.85
CA GLN A 224 1.90 8.65 2.40
C GLN A 224 3.29 8.69 1.76
N SER A 225 4.09 9.71 2.04
CA SER A 225 5.43 9.83 1.46
C SER A 225 6.40 8.74 1.96
N LEU A 226 6.24 8.30 3.23
CA LEU A 226 6.96 7.14 3.78
C LEU A 226 6.56 5.86 3.05
N GLN A 227 5.25 5.58 2.97
CA GLN A 227 4.75 4.35 2.36
C GLN A 227 5.15 4.25 0.89
N LEU A 228 5.03 5.33 0.13
CA LEU A 228 5.40 5.36 -1.28
C LEU A 228 6.91 5.27 -1.48
N ALA A 229 7.74 5.91 -0.64
CA ALA A 229 9.19 5.75 -0.69
C ALA A 229 9.61 4.30 -0.40
N THR A 230 8.92 3.62 0.52
CA THR A 230 9.15 2.20 0.83
C THR A 230 8.79 1.30 -0.33
N ALA A 231 7.58 1.44 -0.88
CA ALA A 231 7.11 0.63 -1.99
C ALA A 231 7.92 0.86 -3.28
N LEU A 232 8.25 2.12 -3.62
CA LEU A 232 9.08 2.46 -4.79
C LEU A 232 10.47 1.84 -4.67
N GLY A 233 11.10 1.96 -3.51
CA GLY A 233 12.44 1.42 -3.27
C GLY A 233 12.46 -0.11 -3.34
N ALA A 234 11.48 -0.80 -2.74
CA ALA A 234 11.32 -2.25 -2.84
C ALA A 234 11.06 -2.72 -4.28
N ALA A 235 10.16 -2.04 -5.00
CA ALA A 235 9.86 -2.34 -6.40
C ALA A 235 11.10 -2.18 -7.28
N LYS A 236 11.88 -1.10 -7.08
CA LYS A 236 13.13 -0.87 -7.80
C LYS A 236 14.19 -1.91 -7.47
N GLN A 237 14.37 -2.25 -6.20
CA GLN A 237 15.39 -3.19 -5.75
C GLN A 237 15.21 -4.59 -6.33
N TYR A 238 13.96 -5.04 -6.40
CA TYR A 238 13.60 -6.39 -6.84
C TYR A 238 12.98 -6.44 -8.24
N HIS A 239 13.03 -5.33 -8.99
CA HIS A 239 12.49 -5.20 -10.35
C HIS A 239 11.04 -5.67 -10.46
N ARG A 240 10.19 -5.19 -9.55
CA ARG A 240 8.77 -5.54 -9.48
C ARG A 240 7.88 -4.45 -10.08
N PRO A 241 6.72 -4.82 -10.65
CA PRO A 241 5.67 -3.85 -10.94
C PRO A 241 5.22 -3.16 -9.66
N LEU A 242 4.95 -1.86 -9.77
CA LEU A 242 4.22 -1.10 -8.76
C LEU A 242 2.80 -0.88 -9.26
N TRP A 243 1.84 -1.25 -8.42
CA TRP A 243 0.43 -0.90 -8.52
C TRP A 243 0.12 0.08 -7.39
N LEU A 244 -0.97 0.83 -7.48
CA LEU A 244 -1.47 1.65 -6.38
C LEU A 244 -2.98 1.44 -6.27
N CYS A 245 -3.46 1.32 -5.03
CA CYS A 245 -4.87 1.34 -4.71
C CYS A 245 -5.21 2.66 -4.02
N ALA A 246 -6.13 3.44 -4.57
CA ALA A 246 -6.73 4.57 -3.88
C ALA A 246 -7.83 4.03 -2.96
N ASP A 247 -7.49 3.86 -1.68
CA ASP A 247 -8.37 3.25 -0.69
C ASP A 247 -9.33 4.30 -0.14
N LEU A 248 -10.63 4.02 -0.21
CA LEU A 248 -11.68 4.89 0.31
C LEU A 248 -12.12 4.48 1.71
N TRP A 249 -11.60 3.39 2.27
CA TRP A 249 -11.70 3.04 3.68
C TRP A 249 -10.71 3.84 4.51
N GLY A 250 -11.23 4.77 5.31
CA GLY A 250 -10.43 5.76 6.00
C GLY A 250 -10.84 6.03 7.43
N PRO A 251 -10.05 6.82 8.16
CA PRO A 251 -10.34 7.16 9.54
C PRO A 251 -11.38 8.29 9.66
N ASP A 252 -11.59 9.08 8.60
CA ASP A 252 -12.32 10.34 8.65
C ASP A 252 -13.82 10.19 8.39
N ALA A 253 -14.54 11.27 8.66
CA ALA A 253 -15.97 11.41 8.39
C ALA A 253 -16.30 12.91 8.25
N GLY A 254 -17.26 13.24 7.40
CA GLY A 254 -17.69 14.62 7.21
C GLY A 254 -18.94 14.71 6.34
N GLU A 255 -19.14 15.88 5.73
CA GLU A 255 -20.31 16.23 4.93
C GLU A 255 -20.18 15.73 3.48
N TRP A 256 -19.92 14.43 3.32
CA TRP A 256 -19.89 13.73 2.05
C TRP A 256 -20.64 12.41 2.18
N PRO A 257 -21.05 11.76 1.08
CA PRO A 257 -21.74 10.47 1.15
C PRO A 257 -20.94 9.44 1.97
N ILE A 258 -21.58 8.80 2.96
CA ILE A 258 -20.98 7.74 3.80
C ILE A 258 -21.88 6.51 3.78
N ARG A 259 -21.36 5.37 3.30
CA ARG A 259 -22.08 4.08 3.29
C ARG A 259 -22.00 3.35 4.61
N THR A 260 -20.91 3.47 5.35
CA THR A 260 -20.77 2.89 6.69
C THR A 260 -19.64 3.63 7.42
N PRO A 261 -19.51 3.58 8.75
CA PRO A 261 -18.42 4.26 9.42
C PRO A 261 -17.04 3.86 8.87
N GLY A 262 -16.36 4.85 8.27
CA GLY A 262 -15.07 4.67 7.63
C GLY A 262 -15.12 4.44 6.12
N PHE A 263 -16.28 4.44 5.46
CA PHE A 263 -16.38 4.26 4.01
C PHE A 263 -17.52 5.06 3.37
N PRO A 264 -17.21 6.00 2.46
CA PRO A 264 -15.91 6.65 2.30
C PRO A 264 -15.43 7.33 3.58
N GLY A 265 -14.20 7.02 3.99
CA GLY A 265 -13.53 7.59 5.16
C GLY A 265 -12.57 8.73 4.82
N HIS A 266 -12.77 9.37 3.66
CA HIS A 266 -11.95 10.45 3.09
C HIS A 266 -12.84 11.46 2.38
N SER A 267 -12.41 12.72 2.28
CA SER A 267 -13.16 13.72 1.53
C SER A 267 -12.95 13.58 0.01
N PRO A 268 -13.86 14.10 -0.83
CA PRO A 268 -13.66 14.14 -2.28
C PRO A 268 -12.39 14.90 -2.70
N GLU A 269 -12.01 15.96 -2.01
CA GLU A 269 -10.82 16.78 -2.30
C GLU A 269 -9.52 16.04 -1.96
N GLU A 270 -9.51 15.31 -0.85
CA GLU A 270 -8.42 14.42 -0.48
C GLU A 270 -8.26 13.30 -1.54
N PHE A 271 -9.38 12.70 -1.95
CA PHE A 271 -9.41 11.69 -3.00
C PHE A 271 -8.85 12.21 -4.33
N ALA A 272 -9.22 13.43 -4.73
CA ALA A 272 -8.69 14.07 -5.92
C ALA A 272 -7.15 14.23 -5.83
N SER A 273 -6.66 14.74 -4.70
CA SER A 273 -5.22 14.94 -4.47
C SER A 273 -4.45 13.62 -4.47
N ALA A 274 -5.02 12.57 -3.89
CA ALA A 274 -4.40 11.26 -3.86
C ALA A 274 -4.36 10.58 -5.23
N LEU A 275 -5.40 10.70 -6.06
CA LEU A 275 -5.37 10.20 -7.44
C LEU A 275 -4.25 10.86 -8.25
N GLN A 276 -4.08 12.18 -8.12
CA GLN A 276 -3.02 12.93 -8.78
C GLN A 276 -1.64 12.51 -8.25
N MET A 277 -1.46 12.43 -6.93
CA MET A 277 -0.24 11.92 -6.30
C MET A 277 0.12 10.52 -6.78
N GLY A 278 -0.84 9.59 -6.76
CA GLY A 278 -0.65 8.22 -7.19
C GLY A 278 -0.29 8.12 -8.67
N TYR A 279 -0.94 8.91 -9.53
CA TYR A 279 -0.58 9.00 -10.94
C TYR A 279 0.86 9.49 -11.14
N LEU A 280 1.27 10.56 -10.45
CA LEU A 280 2.58 11.17 -10.60
C LEU A 280 3.73 10.27 -10.09
N MET A 281 3.45 9.28 -9.23
CA MET A 281 4.39 8.20 -8.88
C MET A 281 4.62 7.19 -10.01
N SER A 282 3.87 7.33 -11.10
CA SER A 282 3.95 6.54 -12.32
C SER A 282 3.91 5.02 -12.13
N PRO A 283 2.94 4.46 -11.37
CA PRO A 283 2.78 3.02 -11.28
C PRO A 283 2.41 2.41 -12.64
N THR A 284 2.50 1.08 -12.71
CA THR A 284 1.98 0.33 -13.85
C THR A 284 0.45 0.37 -13.89
N HIS A 285 -0.20 0.29 -12.72
CA HIS A 285 -1.65 0.26 -12.54
C HIS A 285 -2.05 1.15 -11.36
N LEU A 286 -3.16 1.87 -11.50
CA LEU A 286 -3.80 2.65 -10.43
C LEU A 286 -5.29 2.29 -10.43
N PHE A 287 -5.85 1.89 -9.30
CA PHE A 287 -7.28 1.62 -9.20
C PHE A 287 -7.87 2.21 -7.93
N VAL A 288 -9.19 2.33 -7.91
CA VAL A 288 -9.95 2.76 -6.73
C VAL A 288 -10.50 1.54 -6.03
N GLU A 289 -10.30 1.49 -4.71
CA GLU A 289 -10.93 0.50 -3.86
C GLU A 289 -12.43 0.72 -3.81
N ASN A 290 -13.18 -0.34 -4.11
CA ASN A 290 -14.63 -0.40 -4.00
C ASN A 290 -15.39 0.74 -4.70
N VAL A 291 -15.94 0.43 -5.86
CA VAL A 291 -16.69 1.40 -6.69
C VAL A 291 -17.95 1.97 -6.02
N ASP A 292 -18.37 1.42 -4.88
CA ASP A 292 -19.52 1.81 -4.08
C ASP A 292 -19.51 3.31 -3.71
N ALA A 293 -18.33 3.87 -3.49
CA ALA A 293 -18.18 5.28 -3.16
C ALA A 293 -18.48 6.20 -4.35
N LEU A 294 -18.18 5.76 -5.57
CA LEU A 294 -18.21 6.56 -6.79
C LEU A 294 -19.63 6.68 -7.36
N MET A 295 -20.48 5.70 -7.07
CA MET A 295 -21.82 5.63 -7.64
C MET A 295 -22.79 4.85 -6.76
N ARG A 296 -24.08 5.05 -7.04
CA ARG A 296 -25.19 4.29 -6.46
C ARG A 296 -26.12 3.82 -7.57
N PHE A 297 -26.77 2.68 -7.40
CA PHE A 297 -27.80 2.23 -8.33
C PHE A 297 -29.19 2.55 -7.78
N ASP A 298 -30.05 3.19 -8.56
CA ASP A 298 -31.40 3.57 -8.10
C ASP A 298 -32.49 2.53 -8.46
N GLY A 299 -32.10 1.41 -9.06
CA GLY A 299 -33.00 0.38 -9.62
C GLY A 299 -33.21 0.51 -11.13
N HIS A 300 -32.78 1.61 -11.74
CA HIS A 300 -32.89 1.86 -13.17
C HIS A 300 -31.54 2.23 -13.80
N SER A 301 -30.75 3.06 -13.13
CA SER A 301 -29.47 3.57 -13.62
C SER A 301 -28.48 3.84 -12.48
N PHE A 302 -27.20 3.92 -12.84
CA PHE A 302 -26.17 4.40 -11.91
C PHE A 302 -26.21 5.91 -11.83
N GLN A 303 -26.22 6.43 -10.61
CA GLN A 303 -26.07 7.84 -10.29
C GLN A 303 -24.67 8.05 -9.72
N GLN A 304 -23.96 9.04 -10.25
CA GLN A 304 -22.65 9.42 -9.72
C GLN A 304 -22.78 10.12 -8.37
N THR A 305 -21.78 9.92 -7.52
CA THR A 305 -21.54 10.72 -6.32
C THR A 305 -20.45 11.76 -6.59
N ALA A 306 -20.16 12.61 -5.61
CA ALA A 306 -19.02 13.52 -5.66
C ALA A 306 -17.68 12.80 -5.93
N PHE A 307 -17.50 11.56 -5.45
CA PHE A 307 -16.29 10.77 -5.73
C PHE A 307 -16.26 10.26 -7.19
N GLY A 308 -17.43 9.94 -7.76
CA GLY A 308 -17.54 9.59 -9.18
C GLY A 308 -17.18 10.77 -10.08
N ASP A 309 -17.60 11.98 -9.71
CA ASP A 309 -17.24 13.21 -10.42
C ASP A 309 -15.73 13.47 -10.36
N VAL A 310 -15.11 13.32 -9.19
CA VAL A 310 -13.66 13.42 -9.00
C VAL A 310 -12.90 12.42 -9.89
N TRP A 311 -13.34 11.16 -9.93
CA TRP A 311 -12.71 10.16 -10.78
C TRP A 311 -12.82 10.50 -12.26
N GLN A 312 -14.00 10.91 -12.72
CA GLN A 312 -14.20 11.29 -14.13
C GLN A 312 -13.33 12.49 -14.50
N GLN A 313 -13.27 13.52 -13.65
CA GLN A 313 -12.42 14.68 -13.87
C GLN A 313 -10.94 14.26 -13.95
N PHE A 314 -10.49 13.41 -13.03
CA PHE A 314 -9.13 12.87 -13.06
C PHE A 314 -8.82 12.14 -14.38
N ARG A 315 -9.72 11.26 -14.84
CA ARG A 315 -9.50 10.48 -16.08
C ARG A 315 -9.59 11.31 -17.34
N GLN A 316 -10.53 12.24 -17.42
CA GLN A 316 -10.85 12.99 -18.64
C GLN A 316 -10.02 14.26 -18.78
N GLU A 317 -9.62 14.88 -17.67
CA GLU A 317 -8.91 16.17 -17.68
C GLU A 317 -7.47 16.00 -17.19
N PHE A 318 -7.29 15.47 -15.98
CA PHE A 318 -5.97 15.47 -15.33
C PHE A 318 -4.96 14.58 -16.07
N VAL A 319 -5.30 13.32 -16.31
CA VAL A 319 -4.39 12.34 -16.95
C VAL A 319 -3.99 12.78 -18.37
N PRO A 320 -4.89 13.24 -19.26
CA PRO A 320 -4.51 13.73 -20.58
C PRO A 320 -3.69 15.03 -20.55
N ALA A 321 -3.92 15.91 -19.56
CA ALA A 321 -3.17 17.15 -19.41
C ALA A 321 -1.74 16.96 -18.89
N HIS A 322 -1.45 15.84 -18.24
CA HIS A 322 -0.16 15.56 -17.59
C HIS A 322 0.49 14.26 -18.08
N PRO A 323 0.76 14.06 -19.38
CA PRO A 323 1.35 12.83 -19.87
C PRO A 323 2.74 12.57 -19.25
N LEU A 324 2.92 11.40 -18.65
CA LEU A 324 4.19 11.02 -18.02
C LEU A 324 5.18 10.44 -19.04
N SER A 325 6.42 10.91 -18.98
CA SER A 325 7.54 10.42 -19.80
C SER A 325 8.48 9.47 -19.05
N TYR A 326 8.09 9.05 -17.86
CA TYR A 326 8.89 8.24 -16.94
C TYR A 326 8.03 7.10 -16.36
N SER A 327 8.69 6.17 -15.68
CA SER A 327 8.09 5.05 -14.94
C SER A 327 8.58 5.04 -13.49
N HIS A 328 7.84 4.37 -12.59
CA HIS A 328 8.31 4.06 -11.25
C HIS A 328 9.72 3.43 -11.20
N MET A 329 10.12 2.69 -12.25
CA MET A 329 11.46 2.10 -12.34
C MET A 329 12.58 3.14 -12.53
N ASP A 330 12.26 4.32 -13.05
CA ASP A 330 13.19 5.44 -13.22
C ASP A 330 13.45 6.19 -11.91
N ALA A 331 12.74 5.85 -10.83
CA ALA A 331 12.91 6.47 -9.52
C ALA A 331 14.38 6.42 -9.07
N SER A 332 14.92 7.52 -8.58
CA SER A 332 16.32 7.57 -8.11
C SER A 332 16.42 8.25 -6.76
N ALA A 333 17.30 7.77 -5.89
CA ALA A 333 17.41 8.27 -4.52
C ALA A 333 18.52 9.33 -4.42
N ASP A 334 18.22 10.52 -3.89
CA ASP A 334 19.25 11.38 -3.28
C ASP A 334 19.58 10.88 -1.87
N ILE A 335 18.57 10.34 -1.19
CA ILE A 335 18.68 9.71 0.12
C ILE A 335 18.28 8.24 0.01
N ALA A 336 19.23 7.33 0.20
CA ALA A 336 18.94 5.91 0.34
C ALA A 336 18.76 5.57 1.81
N PHE A 337 17.56 5.15 2.21
CA PHE A 337 17.32 4.62 3.54
C PHE A 337 17.32 3.09 3.49
N ILE A 338 18.20 2.45 4.26
CA ILE A 338 18.38 1.01 4.29
C ILE A 338 17.95 0.49 5.67
N HIS A 339 17.03 -0.44 5.72
CA HIS A 339 16.71 -1.13 6.97
C HIS A 339 16.24 -2.55 6.74
N SER A 340 16.38 -3.39 7.75
CA SER A 340 15.79 -4.72 7.70
C SER A 340 14.27 -4.65 7.78
N ASP A 341 13.59 -5.51 7.01
CA ASP A 341 12.14 -5.68 7.15
C ASP A 341 11.87 -6.54 8.39
N ASP A 342 11.31 -5.95 9.44
CA ASP A 342 11.07 -6.63 10.71
C ASP A 342 9.59 -6.60 11.14
N SER A 343 8.72 -6.10 10.25
CA SER A 343 7.26 -5.95 10.43
C SER A 343 6.79 -5.03 11.56
N ASN A 344 7.68 -4.26 12.20
CA ASN A 344 7.29 -3.33 13.23
C ASN A 344 6.74 -2.02 12.62
N TYR A 345 5.52 -1.66 12.98
CA TYR A 345 4.89 -0.38 12.61
C TYR A 345 4.61 0.53 13.80
N GLY A 346 5.04 0.16 15.01
CA GLY A 346 4.89 0.94 16.24
C GLY A 346 3.73 0.51 17.14
N GLN A 347 3.04 -0.59 16.80
CA GLN A 347 2.01 -1.21 17.62
C GLN A 347 2.02 -2.73 17.45
N ASN A 348 1.49 -3.45 18.44
CA ASN A 348 1.23 -4.89 18.38
C ASN A 348 2.47 -5.71 17.99
N GLU A 349 3.59 -5.50 18.71
CA GLU A 349 4.89 -6.14 18.46
C GLU A 349 4.80 -7.67 18.34
N ARG A 350 4.60 -8.15 17.11
CA ARG A 350 4.50 -9.56 16.74
C ARG A 350 5.23 -9.74 15.41
N PRO A 351 6.57 -9.84 15.44
CA PRO A 351 7.35 -9.91 14.21
C PRO A 351 6.82 -11.04 13.33
N PHE A 352 6.39 -10.72 12.11
CA PHE A 352 5.85 -11.67 11.14
C PHE A 352 4.72 -12.53 11.72
N GLY A 353 3.90 -12.00 12.63
CA GLY A 353 2.81 -12.75 13.27
C GLY A 353 3.28 -13.79 14.28
N SER A 354 4.54 -13.80 14.71
CA SER A 354 4.99 -14.71 15.78
C SER A 354 4.49 -14.25 17.15
N LEU A 355 3.91 -15.17 17.92
CA LEU A 355 3.54 -14.95 19.33
C LEU A 355 4.72 -15.16 20.30
N ALA A 356 5.77 -15.84 19.86
CA ALA A 356 6.91 -16.22 20.70
C ALA A 356 8.13 -15.33 20.51
N ALA A 357 8.28 -14.70 19.34
CA ALA A 357 9.40 -13.81 19.05
C ALA A 357 9.12 -12.39 19.54
N ALA A 358 10.16 -11.72 20.03
CA ALA A 358 10.11 -10.31 20.41
C ALA A 358 10.74 -9.45 19.31
N MET A 359 10.22 -8.23 19.15
CA MET A 359 10.87 -7.22 18.30
C MET A 359 12.22 -6.82 18.91
N PRO A 360 13.31 -6.79 18.12
CA PRO A 360 14.57 -6.19 18.56
C PRO A 360 14.35 -4.72 18.91
N GLN A 361 14.95 -4.25 20.02
CA GLN A 361 14.85 -2.84 20.41
C GLN A 361 15.41 -1.92 19.32
N GLU A 362 16.45 -2.39 18.62
CA GLU A 362 17.11 -1.72 17.52
C GLU A 362 16.17 -1.40 16.35
N SER A 363 15.07 -2.16 16.18
CA SER A 363 14.06 -1.92 15.14
C SER A 363 13.40 -0.54 15.28
N GLN A 364 13.30 0.01 16.50
CA GLN A 364 12.72 1.34 16.74
C GLN A 364 13.51 2.46 16.05
N SER A 365 14.79 2.24 15.76
CA SER A 365 15.61 3.19 15.01
C SER A 365 15.07 3.50 13.61
N ILE A 366 14.26 2.62 13.03
CA ILE A 366 13.59 2.86 11.74
C ILE A 366 12.65 4.08 11.87
N PHE A 367 11.87 4.15 12.95
CA PHE A 367 10.98 5.30 13.20
C PHE A 367 11.76 6.57 13.51
N HIS A 368 12.91 6.46 14.17
CA HIS A 368 13.76 7.62 14.45
C HIS A 368 14.32 8.22 13.15
N VAL A 369 14.67 7.38 12.17
CA VAL A 369 15.10 7.85 10.85
C VAL A 369 13.95 8.52 10.10
N TRP A 370 12.74 7.96 10.12
CA TRP A 370 11.59 8.62 9.50
C TRP A 370 11.25 9.96 10.15
N HIS A 371 11.33 10.04 11.48
CA HIS A 371 11.18 11.30 12.20
C HIS A 371 12.23 12.34 11.77
N LEU A 372 13.48 11.92 11.60
CA LEU A 372 14.56 12.78 11.11
C LEU A 372 14.30 13.24 9.67
N LEU A 373 14.05 12.30 8.76
CA LEU A 373 13.88 12.57 7.33
C LEU A 373 12.68 13.47 7.03
N SER A 374 11.63 13.37 7.85
CA SER A 374 10.39 14.12 7.71
C SER A 374 10.37 15.46 8.43
N HIS A 375 11.52 16.03 8.79
CA HIS A 375 11.58 17.26 9.60
C HIS A 375 10.71 17.18 10.86
N ARG A 376 10.67 15.99 11.48
CA ARG A 376 9.92 15.68 12.70
C ARG A 376 8.39 15.67 12.56
N THR A 377 7.85 15.68 11.33
CA THR A 377 6.39 15.60 11.13
C THR A 377 5.84 14.18 11.31
N ILE A 378 6.61 13.16 10.95
CA ILE A 378 6.28 11.76 11.25
C ILE A 378 6.71 11.44 12.69
N PRO A 379 5.87 10.85 13.55
CA PRO A 379 6.24 10.54 14.93
C PRO A 379 7.42 9.55 15.04
N ALA A 380 8.26 9.72 16.07
CA ALA A 380 9.45 8.88 16.29
C ALA A 380 9.15 7.46 16.82
N HIS A 381 7.89 7.02 16.88
CA HIS A 381 7.50 5.76 17.50
C HIS A 381 6.56 4.91 16.62
N GLY A 382 6.49 5.21 15.32
CA GLY A 382 5.65 4.46 14.40
C GLY A 382 5.74 4.90 12.96
N SER A 383 5.13 4.12 12.08
CA SER A 383 5.12 4.37 10.63
C SER A 383 3.71 4.52 10.03
N CYS A 384 2.67 4.43 10.85
CA CYS A 384 1.28 4.63 10.43
C CYS A 384 0.45 5.25 11.58
N MET A 385 -0.79 5.65 11.31
CA MET A 385 -1.67 6.31 12.28
C MET A 385 -2.39 5.32 13.22
N HIS A 386 -2.12 4.02 13.13
CA HIS A 386 -2.61 3.04 14.12
C HIS A 386 -1.82 3.09 15.44
N ILE A 387 -0.68 3.78 15.46
CA ILE A 387 0.10 3.97 16.68
C ILE A 387 -0.67 4.77 17.75
N PRO A 388 -0.27 4.66 19.04
CA PRO A 388 -0.89 5.44 20.09
C PRO A 388 -0.92 6.94 19.78
N SER A 389 -1.92 7.65 20.31
CA SER A 389 -2.16 9.11 20.17
C SER A 389 -3.00 9.56 18.96
N TYR A 390 -3.38 8.65 18.07
CA TYR A 390 -4.39 8.92 17.05
C TYR A 390 -5.77 8.43 17.51
N THR A 391 -6.82 9.14 17.12
CA THR A 391 -8.21 8.76 17.38
C THR A 391 -8.99 9.01 16.12
N PHE A 392 -9.63 7.96 15.60
CA PHE A 392 -10.29 8.03 14.31
C PHE A 392 -11.72 8.57 14.43
N PRO A 393 -12.06 9.65 13.70
CA PRO A 393 -13.41 10.21 13.61
C PRO A 393 -14.50 9.17 13.35
N ARG A 394 -14.25 8.16 12.50
CA ARG A 394 -15.19 7.08 12.22
C ARG A 394 -15.67 6.32 13.47
N HIS A 395 -14.86 6.23 14.53
CA HIS A 395 -15.29 5.56 15.77
C HIS A 395 -16.37 6.35 16.50
N ARG A 396 -16.30 7.70 16.44
CA ARG A 396 -17.35 8.57 17.00
C ARG A 396 -18.61 8.50 16.17
N LEU A 397 -18.47 8.46 14.84
CA LEU A 397 -19.60 8.26 13.93
C LEU A 397 -20.33 6.94 14.25
N LYS A 398 -19.58 5.83 14.35
CA LYS A 398 -20.10 4.51 14.71
C LYS A 398 -20.82 4.48 16.06
N ALA A 399 -20.35 5.26 17.03
CA ALA A 399 -20.99 5.35 18.34
C ALA A 399 -22.25 6.24 18.35
N ALA A 400 -22.34 7.22 17.45
CA ALA A 400 -23.39 8.23 17.44
C ALA A 400 -24.57 7.87 16.53
N ILE A 401 -24.36 7.09 15.47
CA ILE A 401 -25.36 6.79 14.45
C ILE A 401 -25.61 5.28 14.40
N ALA A 402 -26.88 4.89 14.43
CA ALA A 402 -27.28 3.47 14.34
C ALA A 402 -27.03 2.93 12.92
N GLU A 403 -26.71 1.65 12.81
CA GLU A 403 -26.32 0.99 11.56
C GLU A 403 -27.40 1.10 10.48
N GLU A 404 -28.68 1.06 10.86
CA GLU A 404 -29.83 1.10 9.96
C GLU A 404 -30.07 2.48 9.32
N GLN A 405 -29.38 3.52 9.80
CA GLN A 405 -29.46 4.86 9.22
C GLN A 405 -28.52 5.04 8.02
N PHE A 406 -27.55 4.14 7.84
CA PHE A 406 -26.67 4.16 6.69
C PHE A 406 -27.39 3.60 5.45
N PRO A 407 -27.10 4.12 4.24
CA PRO A 407 -26.11 5.16 3.92
C PRO A 407 -26.56 6.59 4.23
N LEU A 408 -25.60 7.43 4.64
CA LEU A 408 -25.76 8.87 4.87
C LEU A 408 -25.35 9.65 3.61
N TRP A 409 -26.28 9.93 2.70
CA TRP A 409 -25.96 10.57 1.43
C TRP A 409 -25.50 12.02 1.54
N GLU A 410 -25.93 12.74 2.57
CA GLU A 410 -25.49 14.10 2.89
C GLU A 410 -24.31 14.12 3.89
N GLY A 411 -23.80 12.93 4.27
CA GLY A 411 -22.77 12.77 5.27
C GLY A 411 -23.23 13.02 6.71
N ALA A 412 -22.27 13.33 7.57
CA ALA A 412 -22.52 13.59 8.99
C ALA A 412 -21.62 14.70 9.53
N GLN A 413 -22.22 15.68 10.21
CA GLN A 413 -21.48 16.60 11.05
C GLN A 413 -21.15 15.91 12.37
N LEU A 414 -19.86 15.72 12.66
CA LEU A 414 -19.42 15.24 13.95
C LEU A 414 -19.28 16.41 14.94
N PRO A 415 -19.73 16.26 16.19
CA PRO A 415 -19.41 17.24 17.22
C PRO A 415 -17.89 17.34 17.40
N PRO A 416 -17.34 18.47 17.90
CA PRO A 416 -15.91 18.61 18.15
C PRO A 416 -15.38 17.49 19.05
N ALA A 417 -14.15 17.03 18.80
CA ALA A 417 -13.54 16.01 19.65
C ALA A 417 -13.31 16.55 21.07
N ALA A 418 -13.61 15.76 22.10
CA ALA A 418 -13.38 16.13 23.50
C ALA A 418 -11.88 16.31 23.83
N THR A 419 -11.00 15.74 23.00
CA THR A 419 -9.54 15.82 23.13
C THR A 419 -8.93 16.05 21.75
N ALA A 420 -8.14 17.12 21.61
CA ALA A 420 -7.33 17.34 20.41
C ALA A 420 -6.25 16.26 20.32
N THR A 421 -6.13 15.59 19.17
CA THR A 421 -5.01 14.68 18.88
C THR A 421 -3.87 15.46 18.25
N ALA A 422 -2.69 14.83 18.10
CA ALA A 422 -1.55 15.44 17.42
C ALA A 422 -1.89 15.90 15.98
N ALA A 423 -2.82 15.19 15.32
CA ALA A 423 -3.29 15.46 13.96
C ALA A 423 -4.48 16.44 13.89
N ASN A 424 -5.08 16.82 15.02
CA ASN A 424 -6.37 17.50 15.05
C ASN A 424 -6.41 18.63 16.08
N ARG A 425 -5.40 19.51 16.02
CA ARG A 425 -5.20 20.63 16.97
C ARG A 425 -6.22 21.74 16.80
N ASP A 426 -6.90 21.80 15.66
CA ASP A 426 -7.90 22.81 15.29
C ASP A 426 -9.35 22.33 15.51
N GLY A 427 -9.55 21.07 15.94
CA GLY A 427 -10.88 20.50 16.18
C GLY A 427 -11.64 20.14 14.89
N THR A 428 -10.94 20.03 13.76
CA THR A 428 -11.49 19.52 12.50
C THR A 428 -11.98 18.07 12.65
N ALA A 429 -12.81 17.59 11.72
CA ALA A 429 -13.25 16.19 11.73
C ALA A 429 -12.24 15.25 11.05
N ALA A 430 -11.13 15.76 10.48
CA ALA A 430 -10.17 14.99 9.71
C ALA A 430 -8.87 14.75 10.50
N VAL A 431 -8.24 13.59 10.33
CA VAL A 431 -6.98 13.22 10.99
C VAL A 431 -5.93 12.66 10.03
N HIS A 432 -6.27 12.49 8.75
CA HIS A 432 -5.43 11.87 7.75
C HIS A 432 -4.92 12.87 6.69
N PRO A 433 -3.79 13.58 6.91
CA PRO A 433 -3.17 14.39 5.87
C PRO A 433 -2.38 13.53 4.87
N LEU A 434 -2.30 13.96 3.61
CA LEU A 434 -1.47 13.35 2.58
C LEU A 434 -0.01 13.85 2.61
N PHE A 435 0.21 15.09 3.07
CA PHE A 435 1.52 15.73 2.98
C PHE A 435 2.44 15.41 4.17
N PHE A 436 3.59 14.82 3.88
CA PHE A 436 4.73 14.73 4.79
C PHE A 436 6.03 15.03 4.02
N PRO A 437 6.81 16.06 4.42
CA PRO A 437 7.99 16.48 3.67
C PRO A 437 9.02 15.35 3.62
N LEU A 438 9.56 15.07 2.44
CA LEU A 438 10.68 14.16 2.24
C LEU A 438 11.48 14.64 1.04
N ASN A 439 12.79 14.47 1.05
CA ASN A 439 13.64 14.86 -0.07
C ASN A 439 14.19 13.64 -0.82
N ASN A 440 13.42 13.19 -1.82
CA ASN A 440 13.81 12.18 -2.79
C ASN A 440 14.44 10.92 -2.14
N VAL A 441 13.68 10.36 -1.21
CA VAL A 441 14.03 9.18 -0.41
C VAL A 441 13.56 7.91 -1.12
N LEU A 442 14.42 6.90 -1.24
CA LEU A 442 14.00 5.53 -1.55
C LEU A 442 14.48 4.57 -0.47
N VAL A 443 13.65 3.59 -0.13
CA VAL A 443 13.97 2.60 0.90
C VAL A 443 14.42 1.28 0.29
N TYR A 444 15.51 0.74 0.79
CA TYR A 444 16.02 -0.57 0.42
C TYR A 444 16.11 -1.47 1.65
N ASP A 445 16.04 -2.78 1.45
CA ASP A 445 16.28 -3.72 2.56
C ASP A 445 17.78 -4.02 2.75
N GLU A 446 18.08 -4.93 3.67
CA GLU A 446 19.44 -5.29 4.02
C GLU A 446 20.27 -5.93 2.89
N PHE A 447 19.71 -6.15 1.69
CA PHE A 447 20.37 -6.72 0.51
C PHE A 447 20.61 -5.70 -0.60
N ALA A 448 20.48 -4.40 -0.32
CA ALA A 448 20.80 -3.35 -1.29
C ALA A 448 22.24 -3.48 -1.83
N ALA A 449 22.43 -3.36 -3.14
CA ALA A 449 23.74 -3.42 -3.79
C ALA A 449 24.14 -2.06 -4.38
N GLU A 450 25.36 -1.98 -4.90
CA GLU A 450 25.92 -0.71 -5.43
C GLU A 450 25.05 -0.03 -6.50
N PRO A 451 24.43 -0.75 -7.46
CA PRO A 451 23.59 -0.10 -8.48
C PRO A 451 22.39 0.65 -7.88
N GLN A 452 21.77 0.12 -6.81
CA GLN A 452 20.68 0.80 -6.12
C GLN A 452 21.14 2.10 -5.43
N LEU A 453 22.41 2.16 -5.00
CA LEU A 453 22.98 3.29 -4.26
C LEU A 453 23.69 4.32 -5.17
N ALA A 454 23.61 4.16 -6.49
CA ALA A 454 24.40 4.92 -7.45
C ALA A 454 24.08 6.43 -7.53
N GLY A 455 22.89 6.86 -7.10
CA GLY A 455 22.49 8.27 -7.02
C GLY A 455 22.59 8.91 -5.64
N ALA A 456 22.73 8.09 -4.59
CA ALA A 456 22.56 8.54 -3.22
C ALA A 456 23.73 9.42 -2.76
N LYS A 457 23.39 10.61 -2.25
CA LYS A 457 24.29 11.57 -1.61
C LYS A 457 24.35 11.34 -0.10
N LEU A 458 23.22 10.94 0.48
CA LEU A 458 23.08 10.49 1.85
C LEU A 458 22.60 9.03 1.85
N ILE A 459 23.26 8.20 2.64
CA ILE A 459 22.82 6.82 2.90
C ILE A 459 22.62 6.68 4.40
N ILE A 460 21.43 6.27 4.82
CA ILE A 460 21.12 5.97 6.21
C ILE A 460 20.91 4.46 6.35
N ALA A 461 21.54 3.80 7.33
CA ALA A 461 21.24 2.40 7.66
C ALA A 461 20.84 2.23 9.13
N ALA A 462 19.64 1.66 9.34
CA ALA A 462 19.03 1.44 10.65
C ALA A 462 18.32 0.08 10.73
N GLY A 463 17.63 -0.20 11.82
CA GLY A 463 16.96 -1.48 12.08
C GLY A 463 17.86 -2.51 12.75
N SER A 464 17.50 -3.79 12.64
CA SER A 464 18.08 -4.87 13.44
C SER A 464 19.15 -5.70 12.71
N SER A 465 19.23 -5.62 11.39
CA SER A 465 20.22 -6.39 10.61
C SER A 465 20.64 -5.67 9.31
N LEU A 466 21.85 -5.98 8.85
CA LEU A 466 22.41 -5.48 7.59
C LEU A 466 23.32 -6.55 6.97
N SER A 467 23.19 -6.83 5.67
CA SER A 467 24.08 -7.81 5.03
C SER A 467 25.50 -7.26 4.88
N SER A 468 26.49 -8.15 4.92
CA SER A 468 27.89 -7.75 4.67
C SER A 468 28.09 -7.18 3.26
N GLY A 469 27.29 -7.63 2.28
CA GLY A 469 27.30 -7.13 0.91
C GLY A 469 26.87 -5.67 0.86
N THR A 470 25.75 -5.34 1.49
CA THR A 470 25.22 -3.98 1.58
C THR A 470 26.15 -3.06 2.35
N LEU A 471 26.70 -3.52 3.48
CA LEU A 471 27.66 -2.75 4.26
C LEU A 471 28.90 -2.37 3.41
N ARG A 472 29.43 -3.30 2.61
CA ARG A 472 30.52 -3.01 1.66
C ARG A 472 30.10 -2.02 0.57
N ALA A 473 28.91 -2.19 0.00
CA ALA A 473 28.39 -1.30 -1.03
C ALA A 473 28.26 0.14 -0.52
N MET A 474 27.71 0.33 0.67
CA MET A 474 27.60 1.63 1.34
C MET A 474 28.98 2.28 1.55
N ARG A 475 29.92 1.52 2.11
CA ARG A 475 31.27 2.02 2.38
C ARG A 475 32.00 2.41 1.09
N ARG A 476 31.87 1.61 0.03
CA ARG A 476 32.45 1.93 -1.27
C ARG A 476 31.86 3.21 -1.87
N ARG A 477 30.56 3.46 -1.69
CA ARG A 477 29.93 4.73 -2.13
C ARG A 477 30.47 5.94 -1.35
N ALA A 478 30.71 5.80 -0.05
CA ALA A 478 31.38 6.84 0.73
C ALA A 478 32.82 7.08 0.25
N GLU A 479 33.58 6.00 0.03
CA GLU A 479 34.99 6.06 -0.37
C GLU A 479 35.20 6.66 -1.77
N LEU A 480 34.39 6.24 -2.75
CA LEU A 480 34.64 6.52 -4.17
C LEU A 480 33.72 7.59 -4.76
N ALA A 481 32.51 7.73 -4.25
CA ALA A 481 31.47 8.57 -4.86
C ALA A 481 31.06 9.77 -3.99
N GLY A 482 31.73 9.97 -2.85
CA GLY A 482 31.52 11.15 -2.02
C GLY A 482 30.24 11.11 -1.17
N ALA A 483 29.59 9.94 -1.03
CA ALA A 483 28.37 9.83 -0.22
C ALA A 483 28.67 10.01 1.28
N VAL A 484 27.72 10.60 2.01
CA VAL A 484 27.69 10.60 3.48
C VAL A 484 26.88 9.39 3.94
N VAL A 485 27.46 8.58 4.81
CA VAL A 485 26.82 7.39 5.37
C VAL A 485 26.59 7.56 6.87
N LEU A 486 25.32 7.65 7.27
CA LEU A 486 24.88 7.55 8.66
C LEU A 486 24.44 6.12 8.94
N VAL A 487 25.12 5.42 9.84
CA VAL A 487 24.84 3.99 10.07
C VAL A 487 24.78 3.68 11.56
N ALA A 488 23.79 2.90 11.96
CA ALA A 488 23.65 2.50 13.35
C ALA A 488 24.86 1.68 13.82
N LEU A 489 25.44 2.06 14.96
CA LEU A 489 26.68 1.48 15.50
C LEU A 489 26.59 -0.04 15.73
N TRP A 490 25.40 -0.55 16.08
CA TRP A 490 25.18 -1.98 16.33
C TRP A 490 25.15 -2.83 15.06
N LEU A 491 25.00 -2.22 13.87
CA LEU A 491 25.06 -2.92 12.59
C LEU A 491 26.51 -3.15 12.10
N LEU A 492 27.50 -2.62 12.82
CA LEU A 492 28.88 -2.53 12.35
C LEU A 492 29.82 -3.54 13.00
N PRO A 493 30.74 -4.15 12.23
CA PRO A 493 31.89 -4.83 12.80
C PRO A 493 32.80 -3.81 13.50
N GLU A 494 33.55 -4.26 14.50
CA GLU A 494 34.36 -3.39 15.37
C GLU A 494 35.30 -2.45 14.59
N ALA A 495 35.93 -2.96 13.53
CA ALA A 495 36.84 -2.18 12.69
C ALA A 495 36.19 -0.97 12.01
N TRP A 496 34.86 -0.93 11.89
CA TRP A 496 34.12 0.09 11.14
C TRP A 496 33.30 1.01 12.06
N LYS A 497 33.43 0.89 13.40
CA LYS A 497 32.73 1.77 14.35
C LYS A 497 33.34 3.16 14.50
N GLN A 498 34.53 3.37 13.95
CA GLN A 498 35.18 4.68 13.97
C GLN A 498 34.67 5.55 12.82
N ARG A 499 34.43 6.83 13.13
CA ARG A 499 34.11 7.84 12.13
C ARG A 499 35.35 8.11 11.26
N CYS A 500 35.13 8.28 9.97
CA CYS A 500 36.18 8.75 9.07
C CYS A 500 35.61 9.54 7.90
N THR A 501 36.47 10.36 7.30
CA THR A 501 36.23 10.98 6.00
C THR A 501 37.14 10.34 4.96
N PHE A 502 36.71 10.37 3.70
CA PHE A 502 37.46 9.78 2.60
C PHE A 502 37.99 10.86 1.66
N PRO A 503 39.10 10.60 0.93
CA PRO A 503 39.63 11.54 -0.06
C PRO A 503 38.63 11.96 -1.14
N GLY A 504 37.63 11.11 -1.44
CA GLY A 504 36.53 11.40 -2.37
C GLY A 504 35.47 12.37 -1.84
N GLY A 505 35.65 12.94 -0.64
CA GLY A 505 34.72 13.88 0.00
C GLY A 505 33.58 13.23 0.79
N GLY A 506 33.45 11.91 0.74
CA GLY A 506 32.43 11.17 1.49
C GLY A 506 32.82 10.97 2.94
N ALA A 507 31.84 10.54 3.74
CA ALA A 507 32.00 10.34 5.18
C ALA A 507 31.34 9.05 5.64
N TRP A 508 32.00 8.36 6.57
CA TRP A 508 31.47 7.22 7.31
C TRP A 508 31.19 7.65 8.74
N LEU A 509 29.91 7.72 9.11
CA LEU A 509 29.45 8.34 10.34
C LEU A 509 28.58 7.36 11.14
N PRO A 510 29.20 6.44 11.90
CA PRO A 510 28.46 5.62 12.84
C PRO A 510 27.77 6.48 13.91
N THR A 511 26.53 6.11 14.25
CA THR A 511 25.72 6.77 15.29
C THR A 511 25.05 5.77 16.21
N ALA A 512 24.88 6.13 17.49
CA ALA A 512 24.09 5.36 18.46
C ALA A 512 22.64 5.84 18.52
N ASP A 513 22.35 7.03 18.00
CA ASP A 513 21.06 7.67 18.16
C ASP A 513 20.74 8.62 16.99
N PHE A 514 19.70 8.28 16.24
CA PHE A 514 19.19 9.08 15.13
C PHE A 514 18.36 10.30 15.58
N LEU A 515 17.96 10.38 16.86
CA LEU A 515 17.24 11.53 17.42
C LEU A 515 18.18 12.61 17.97
N SER A 516 19.47 12.32 18.11
CA SER A 516 20.45 13.28 18.62
C SER A 516 20.60 14.49 17.71
N ASP A 517 20.84 15.67 18.32
CA ASP A 517 21.09 16.90 17.57
C ASP A 517 22.29 16.74 16.63
N GLU A 518 23.33 16.01 17.04
CA GLU A 518 24.48 15.72 16.19
C GLU A 518 24.08 14.97 14.90
N THR A 519 23.28 13.91 14.99
CA THR A 519 22.80 13.21 13.78
C THR A 519 21.94 14.13 12.91
N ALA A 520 21.11 14.98 13.53
CA ALA A 520 20.30 15.96 12.80
C ALA A 520 21.16 17.01 12.07
N GLU A 521 22.21 17.53 12.70
CA GLU A 521 23.18 18.46 12.08
C GLU A 521 23.83 17.84 10.84
N LEU A 522 24.25 16.57 10.95
CA LEU A 522 24.92 15.83 9.88
C LEU A 522 23.99 15.53 8.70
N ALA A 523 22.71 15.25 8.96
CA ALA A 523 21.72 14.96 7.93
C ALA A 523 21.15 16.24 7.27
N ARG A 524 21.11 17.37 7.99
CA ARG A 524 20.44 18.62 7.56
C ARG A 524 20.73 19.03 6.12
N PRO A 525 21.97 18.99 5.59
CA PRO A 525 22.24 19.44 4.21
C PRO A 525 21.49 18.65 3.14
N PHE A 526 20.97 17.47 3.48
CA PHE A 526 20.31 16.54 2.55
C PHE A 526 18.79 16.53 2.69
N LEU A 527 18.21 17.00 3.81
CA LEU A 527 16.78 16.80 4.13
C LEU A 527 15.81 17.60 3.25
N GLY A 528 16.30 18.49 2.38
CA GLY A 528 15.47 19.38 1.58
C GLY A 528 14.73 20.41 2.45
N ARG A 529 13.61 20.92 1.94
CA ARG A 529 12.79 21.92 2.64
C ARG A 529 11.67 21.25 3.44
N PRO A 530 11.28 21.80 4.61
CA PRO A 530 10.20 21.24 5.44
C PRO A 530 8.79 21.44 4.86
N ASP A 531 8.64 22.26 3.81
CA ASP A 531 7.40 22.60 3.13
C ASP A 531 7.29 21.97 1.73
N CYS A 532 8.14 20.98 1.43
CA CYS A 532 8.19 20.33 0.13
C CYS A 532 8.46 18.83 0.27
N TRP A 533 7.74 18.02 -0.50
CA TRP A 533 8.08 16.62 -0.74
C TRP A 533 8.51 16.43 -2.18
N VAL A 534 9.74 15.96 -2.38
CA VAL A 534 10.33 15.75 -3.71
C VAL A 534 10.47 14.26 -4.01
N GLN A 535 10.14 13.85 -5.24
CA GLN A 535 10.48 12.54 -5.79
C GLN A 535 11.04 12.69 -7.21
N ARG A 536 12.19 12.07 -7.50
CA ARG A 536 12.84 12.09 -8.82
C ARG A 536 12.62 10.80 -9.59
N PHE A 537 12.32 10.94 -10.89
CA PHE A 537 12.25 9.87 -11.89
C PHE A 537 13.09 10.24 -13.11
N GLY A 538 14.26 9.61 -13.26
CA GLY A 538 15.21 9.96 -14.31
C GLY A 538 15.61 11.45 -14.24
N ASN A 539 15.28 12.21 -15.28
CA ASN A 539 15.51 13.66 -15.37
C ASN A 539 14.32 14.53 -14.91
N LYS A 540 13.22 13.90 -14.47
CA LYS A 540 12.02 14.59 -13.99
C LYS A 540 11.96 14.59 -12.47
N GLU A 541 11.42 15.65 -11.90
CA GLU A 541 11.12 15.74 -10.47
C GLU A 541 9.67 16.14 -10.27
N VAL A 542 9.01 15.48 -9.33
CA VAL A 542 7.70 15.85 -8.81
C VAL A 542 7.90 16.49 -7.45
N HIS A 543 7.40 17.70 -7.28
CA HIS A 543 7.44 18.44 -6.03
C HIS A 543 6.01 18.59 -5.54
N PHE A 544 5.68 17.97 -4.41
CA PHE A 544 4.40 18.12 -3.74
C PHE A 544 4.50 19.20 -2.66
N HIS A 545 3.43 19.96 -2.53
CA HIS A 545 3.22 20.99 -1.52
C HIS A 545 1.85 20.80 -0.88
N LYS A 546 1.65 21.35 0.30
CA LYS A 546 0.32 21.37 0.90
C LYS A 546 -0.59 22.29 0.08
N GLY A 547 -1.74 21.78 -0.38
CA GLY A 547 -2.80 22.58 -1.01
C GLY A 547 -3.69 23.31 0.00
N ASP A 548 -3.68 22.86 1.26
CA ASP A 548 -4.35 23.52 2.39
C ASP A 548 -3.45 23.57 3.64
N HIS A 549 -3.93 24.19 4.72
CA HIS A 549 -3.14 24.33 5.94
C HIS A 549 -2.75 22.98 6.59
N GLY A 550 -3.65 21.99 6.52
CA GLY A 550 -3.48 20.67 7.12
C GLY A 550 -2.63 19.72 6.28
N GLY A 551 -2.54 19.94 4.98
CA GLY A 551 -1.93 19.01 4.02
C GLY A 551 -2.85 17.85 3.64
N PHE A 552 -4.18 18.03 3.73
CA PHE A 552 -5.17 17.04 3.28
C PHE A 552 -5.29 17.04 1.75
N THR A 553 -5.14 18.22 1.15
CA THR A 553 -4.97 18.38 -0.29
C THR A 553 -3.51 18.68 -0.66
N LEU A 554 -3.15 18.40 -1.91
CA LEU A 554 -1.80 18.59 -2.43
C LEU A 554 -1.81 19.48 -3.67
N ASP A 555 -0.87 20.42 -3.72
CA ASP A 555 -0.42 21.05 -4.96
C ASP A 555 0.83 20.33 -5.48
N PHE A 556 1.09 20.38 -6.78
CA PHE A 556 2.31 19.79 -7.35
C PHE A 556 2.95 20.64 -8.44
N GLU A 557 4.26 20.48 -8.59
CA GLU A 557 5.06 21.01 -9.68
C GLU A 557 5.84 19.89 -10.36
N LEU A 558 5.85 19.88 -11.70
CA LEU A 558 6.66 18.99 -12.51
C LEU A 558 7.86 19.76 -13.07
N ASN A 559 9.06 19.37 -12.63
CA ASN A 559 10.32 20.00 -13.02
C ASN A 559 11.15 19.07 -13.93
N GLY A 560 11.92 19.66 -14.85
CA GLY A 560 12.89 18.97 -15.72
C GLY A 560 12.53 18.99 -17.19
#